data_AF-A0A8J4S7J7-F1
#
_entry.id   AF-A0A8J4S7J7-F1
#
_cell.length_a   1.000
_cell.length_b   1.000
_cell.length_c   1.000
_cell.angle_alpha   90.00
_cell.angle_beta   90.00
_cell.angle_gamma   90.00
#
_symmetry.space_group_name_H-M   'P 1'
#
loop_
_entity.id
_entity.type
_entity.pdbx_description
1 polymer ?
#
loop_
_entity_poly.entity_id
_entity_poly.type
_entity_poly.pdbx_seq_one_letter_code
_entity_poly.pdbx_strand_id
1 'polypeptide(L)' 'MVFTSDYQLFTPLKLGENLELKNRIVFGPLTRGRANADRVPSENNEIYYEQRAGAGLIISEATAISEQGYG' A
#
# COMPACT_ATOMS: atom_id res chain seq x y z
N MET A 1 15.75 5.80 -28.55
CA MET A 1 14.28 5.89 -28.64
C MET A 1 13.72 4.82 -27.72
N VAL A 2 12.93 5.18 -26.71
CA VAL A 2 12.33 4.23 -25.76
C VAL A 2 10.88 4.03 -26.18
N PHE A 3 10.47 2.78 -26.37
CA PHE A 3 9.10 2.43 -26.71
C PHE A 3 8.32 2.09 -25.44
N THR A 4 7.00 2.23 -25.47
CA THR A 4 6.16 1.90 -24.31
C THR A 4 6.23 0.41 -23.93
N SER A 5 6.58 -0.45 -24.88
CA SER A 5 6.87 -1.87 -24.69
C SER A 5 8.09 -2.14 -23.80
N ASP A 6 8.99 -1.15 -23.64
CA ASP A 6 10.18 -1.28 -22.81
C ASP A 6 9.86 -1.03 -21.32
N TYR A 7 8.67 -0.49 -21.00
CA TYR A 7 8.26 -0.24 -19.63
C TYR A 7 7.79 -1.52 -18.94
N GLN A 8 8.37 -1.80 -17.77
CA GLN A 8 8.01 -2.97 -16.98
C GLN A 8 6.89 -2.71 -15.97
N LEU A 9 6.27 -1.52 -15.97
CA LEU A 9 5.38 -1.09 -14.88
C LEU A 9 4.21 -2.06 -14.64
N PHE A 10 3.66 -2.64 -15.71
CA PHE A 10 2.52 -3.56 -15.66
C PHE A 10 2.92 -5.04 -15.71
N THR A 11 4.21 -5.36 -15.66
CA THR A 11 4.68 -6.75 -15.63
C THR A 11 4.79 -7.26 -14.19
N PRO A 12 4.61 -8.58 -13.96
CA PRO A 12 4.85 -9.16 -12.65
C PRO A 12 6.26 -8.90 -12.12
N LEU A 13 6.39 -8.86 -10.79
CA LEU A 13 7.65 -8.71 -10.08
C LEU A 13 7.72 -9.73 -8.94
N LYS A 14 8.72 -10.61 -8.97
CA LYS A 14 9.08 -11.42 -7.82
C LYS A 14 9.85 -10.56 -6.81
N LEU A 15 9.27 -10.37 -5.62
CA LEU A 15 9.84 -9.59 -4.52
C LEU A 15 10.23 -10.55 -3.38
N GLY A 16 11.52 -10.87 -3.27
CA GLY A 16 11.99 -11.90 -2.34
C GLY A 16 11.63 -13.31 -2.78
N GLU A 17 11.67 -14.27 -1.85
CA GLU A 17 11.48 -15.69 -2.20
C GLU A 17 10.03 -16.07 -2.48
N ASN A 18 9.08 -15.53 -1.69
CA ASN A 18 7.70 -16.03 -1.58
C ASN A 18 6.62 -15.01 -1.92
N LEU A 19 6.97 -13.86 -2.51
CA LEU A 19 6.01 -12.82 -2.86
C LEU A 19 6.14 -12.45 -4.34
N GLU A 20 5.05 -12.59 -5.08
CA GLU A 20 4.92 -12.15 -6.47
C GLU A 20 3.87 -11.04 -6.55
N LEU A 21 4.27 -9.90 -7.10
CA LEU A 21 3.39 -8.76 -7.34
C LEU A 21 2.87 -8.84 -8.76
N LYS A 22 1.56 -8.61 -8.93
CA LYS A 22 0.91 -8.60 -10.25
C LYS A 22 1.36 -7.46 -11.19
N ASN A 23 1.95 -6.41 -10.63
CA ASN A 23 2.54 -5.29 -11.34
C ASN A 23 3.58 -4.58 -10.44
N ARG A 24 4.31 -3.61 -10.98
CA ARG A 24 5.37 -2.87 -10.28
C ARG A 24 4.91 -1.57 -9.64
N ILE A 25 3.60 -1.38 -9.50
CA ILE A 25 3.01 -0.17 -8.91
C ILE A 25 2.86 -0.39 -7.42
N VAL A 26 3.51 0.46 -6.63
CA VAL A 26 3.41 0.46 -5.17
C VAL A 26 2.58 1.65 -4.74
N PHE A 27 1.55 1.41 -3.94
CA PHE A 27 0.86 2.47 -3.21
C PHE A 27 1.68 2.82 -1.97
N GLY A 28 2.26 4.03 -1.96
CA GLY A 28 3.12 4.48 -0.87
C GLY A 28 2.38 4.65 0.47
N PRO A 29 3.12 4.67 1.59
CA PRO A 29 2.54 4.90 2.91
C PRO A 29 2.06 6.35 3.04
N LEU A 30 0.76 6.53 3.28
CA LEU A 30 0.13 7.86 3.39
C LEU A 30 -0.69 7.94 4.67
N THR A 31 -0.21 8.65 5.69
CA THR A 31 -0.95 8.92 6.93
C THR A 31 -2.24 9.67 6.62
N ARG A 32 -3.38 9.11 7.03
CA ARG A 32 -4.71 9.69 6.71
C ARG A 32 -5.39 10.32 7.91
N GLY A 33 -5.05 9.88 9.13
CA GLY A 33 -5.67 10.39 10.36
C GLY A 33 -7.16 10.05 10.47
N ARG A 34 -7.55 8.86 9.99
CA ARG A 34 -8.96 8.42 9.87
C ARG A 34 -9.31 7.20 10.72
N ALA A 35 -8.42 6.76 11.61
CA ALA A 35 -8.76 5.73 12.59
C ALA A 35 -9.85 6.23 13.55
N ASN A 36 -10.53 5.30 14.22
CA ASN A 36 -11.49 5.62 15.27
C ASN A 36 -10.80 6.30 16.48
N ALA A 37 -11.60 6.78 17.44
CA ALA A 37 -11.09 7.45 18.64
C ALA A 37 -10.16 6.56 19.48
N ASP A 38 -10.38 5.25 19.46
CA ASP A 38 -9.55 4.21 20.07
C ASP A 38 -8.34 3.79 19.21
N ARG A 39 -8.11 4.50 18.10
CA ARG A 39 -7.03 4.26 17.11
C ARG A 39 -7.15 2.94 16.33
N VAL A 40 -8.28 2.26 16.41
CA VAL A 40 -8.57 1.07 15.59
C VAL A 40 -9.01 1.51 14.18
N PRO A 41 -8.52 0.88 13.09
CA PRO A 41 -9.03 1.13 11.74
C PRO A 41 -10.54 0.91 11.65
N SER A 42 -11.23 1.83 10.95
CA SER A 42 -12.67 1.77 10.70
C SER A 42 -13.00 1.05 9.38
N GLU A 43 -14.29 0.78 9.13
CA GLU A 43 -14.78 0.31 7.83
C GLU A 43 -14.37 1.23 6.66
N ASN A 44 -14.27 2.53 6.89
CA ASN A 44 -13.79 3.47 5.88
C ASN A 44 -12.31 3.27 5.53
N ASN A 45 -11.48 2.77 6.46
CA ASN A 45 -10.09 2.42 6.18
C ASN A 45 -10.03 1.17 5.28
N GLU A 46 -10.89 0.18 5.53
CA GLU A 46 -11.00 -1.02 4.69
C GLU A 46 -11.38 -0.66 3.25
N ILE A 47 -12.51 0.04 3.07
CA ILE A 47 -12.99 0.50 1.75
C ILE A 47 -11.89 1.31 1.03
N TYR A 48 -11.17 2.15 1.77
CA TYR A 48 -10.08 2.95 1.22
C TYR A 48 -8.94 2.09 0.62
N TYR A 49 -8.55 1.01 1.30
CA TYR A 49 -7.51 0.11 0.81
C TYR A 49 -8.03 -0.87 -0.26
N GLU A 50 -9.26 -1.34 -0.15
CA GLU A 50 -9.91 -2.18 -1.15
C GLU A 50 -9.94 -1.50 -2.53
N GLN A 51 -10.33 -0.22 -2.59
CA GLN A 51 -10.32 0.58 -3.82
C GLN A 51 -8.93 0.71 -4.46
N ARG A 52 -7.84 0.42 -3.72
CA ARG A 52 -6.45 0.48 -4.17
C ARG A 52 -5.83 -0.89 -4.37
N ALA A 53 -6.59 -1.97 -4.15
CA ALA A 53 -6.11 -3.34 -4.31
C ALA A 53 -5.61 -3.66 -5.73
N GLY A 54 -5.82 -2.77 -6.71
CA GLY A 54 -5.19 -2.82 -8.04
C GLY A 54 -3.66 -2.64 -8.05
N ALA A 55 -3.07 -2.04 -7.02
CA ALA A 55 -1.62 -1.94 -6.88
C ALA A 55 -0.97 -3.34 -6.73
N GLY A 56 0.28 -3.46 -7.13
CA GLY A 56 1.07 -4.66 -6.90
C GLY A 56 1.35 -4.86 -5.41
N LEU A 57 1.68 -3.77 -4.72
CA LEU A 57 1.87 -3.72 -3.26
C LEU A 57 1.24 -2.46 -2.69
N ILE A 58 0.62 -2.58 -1.53
CA ILE A 58 0.17 -1.45 -0.71
C ILE A 58 1.02 -1.42 0.55
N ILE A 59 1.63 -0.28 0.85
CA ILE A 59 2.23 -0.01 2.15
C ILE A 59 1.20 0.81 2.94
N SER A 60 0.79 0.29 4.09
CA SER A 60 -0.22 0.95 4.93
C SER A 60 0.25 2.31 5.46
N GLU A 61 -0.67 3.06 6.05
CA GLU A 61 -0.31 4.28 6.76
C GLU A 61 0.60 3.99 7.96
N ALA A 62 1.35 5.03 8.39
CA ALA A 62 2.18 4.92 9.58
C ALA A 62 1.31 4.53 10.79
N THR A 63 1.61 3.38 11.37
CA THR A 63 0.87 2.81 12.50
C THR A 63 1.82 2.73 13.68
N ALA A 64 1.52 3.46 14.77
CA ALA A 64 2.37 3.48 15.94
C ALA A 64 2.36 2.12 16.64
N ILE A 65 3.54 1.69 17.10
CA ILE A 65 3.72 0.40 17.80
C ILE A 65 3.32 0.45 19.29
N SER A 66 3.18 1.66 19.83
CA SER A 66 2.79 1.92 21.22
C SER A 66 2.17 3.31 21.35
N GLU A 67 1.54 3.59 22.49
CA GLU A 67 0.94 4.90 22.75
C GLU A 67 1.95 6.05 22.74
N GLN A 68 3.19 5.79 23.15
CA GLN A 68 4.29 6.76 23.11
C GLN A 68 4.73 7.10 21.68
N GLY A 69 4.37 6.26 20.70
CA GLY A 69 4.66 6.49 19.29
C GLY A 69 3.63 7.39 18.60
N TYR A 70 2.59 7.84 19.30
CA TYR A 70 1.73 8.90 18.83
C TYR A 70 2.51 10.22 18.92
N GLY A 71 2.66 10.92 17.79
CA GLY A 71 3.40 12.18 17.70
C GLY A 71 2.79 13.31 18.52
#